data_AF-A0A0C2CWQ6-F1
#
_entry.id   AF-A0A0C2CWQ6-F1
#
_cell.length_a   1.000
_cell.length_b   1.000
_cell.length_c   1.000
_cell.angle_alpha   90.00
_cell.angle_beta   90.00
_cell.angle_gamma   90.00
#
_symmetry.space_group_name_H-M   'P 1'
#
loop_
_entity.id
_entity.type
_entity.pdbx_description
1 polymer ?
#
loop_
_entity_poly.entity_id
_entity_poly.type
_entity_poly.pdbx_seq_one_letter_code
_entity_poly.pdbx_strand_id
1 'polypeptide(L)'
;MAPDGSSSTSDGAGGARAPWRCPSRACPFRLRHGFAAEFAQPKDKCPSCGGPVEQGQDHQPAAPRPSAWPTLARLGVTLALGAAFAGFAAVNVSIPGIAQLEVDFGDLSLQPALDLLLAAAVFVELGALALPAGRTLRHTPDGRRRLRRLALLLALLLLAVGALVSMRATPELAPASQFAVILTRCVGLPLVLGLAAANRRWGLGHGISIAFGALLIQPLAEHVLAADDPTRALVILLVLLVGAGVWLAHPARPSALGRTPLSPRSPQSSGAPQPRDLGLGLMIPSGGVIAVGLVTLTPLLIGVTVPSNSTLELALVLALTAALAFVFTRPKLLVQRWRSAFPLADPAALERDARALFRRALLRTELLVGAIVLLGQAQLPMLSVVIAVAIALDVGHELRLRLREPDLVAIQTHLDVPGAQALALALELLGKPVGLRGQHHRSLYHLLGWWIPTQILVRPADVDSAKQLRAQLLESSSRAD
;
A
#
# COMPACT_ATOMS: atom_id res chain seq x y z
N MET A 1 51.88 1.32 50.29
CA MET A 1 50.40 1.25 50.29
C MET A 1 49.89 2.25 49.27
N ALA A 2 49.56 1.76 48.08
CA ALA A 2 48.93 2.52 47.01
C ALA A 2 47.54 1.89 46.79
N PRO A 3 46.46 2.68 46.57
CA PRO A 3 45.20 2.11 46.14
C PRO A 3 45.15 2.07 44.61
N ASP A 4 44.88 0.86 44.10
CA ASP A 4 44.60 0.57 42.70
C ASP A 4 43.35 1.32 42.22
N GLY A 5 43.51 2.10 41.15
CA GLY A 5 42.42 2.69 40.39
C GLY A 5 41.88 1.69 39.37
N SER A 6 40.77 1.04 39.71
CA SER A 6 40.01 0.20 38.78
C SER A 6 39.16 1.05 37.83
N SER A 7 39.66 1.25 36.61
CA SER A 7 38.91 1.80 35.49
C SER A 7 37.91 0.75 34.97
N SER A 8 36.64 0.86 35.40
CA SER A 8 35.52 0.14 34.79
C SER A 8 35.00 0.94 33.58
N THR A 9 35.57 0.67 32.40
CA THR A 9 35.00 1.12 31.12
C THR A 9 33.71 0.35 30.87
N SER A 10 32.59 1.06 31.00
CA SER A 10 31.26 0.60 30.60
C SER A 10 31.14 0.64 29.07
N ASP A 11 31.41 -0.48 28.42
CA ASP A 11 31.03 -0.76 27.04
C ASP A 11 29.50 -0.93 26.95
N GLY A 12 28.80 0.20 27.03
CA GLY A 12 27.34 0.31 26.99
C GLY A 12 26.79 0.60 25.60
N ALA A 13 27.34 0.00 24.55
CA ALA A 13 26.74 0.01 23.21
C ALA A 13 26.43 -1.42 22.79
N GLY A 14 25.38 -1.99 23.38
CA GLY A 14 24.84 -3.30 23.04
C GLY A 14 24.30 -3.32 21.61
N GLY A 15 25.19 -3.43 20.63
CA GLY A 15 24.82 -3.77 19.26
C GLY A 15 24.06 -5.08 19.29
N ALA A 16 22.76 -5.03 18.95
CA ALA A 16 21.91 -6.21 18.91
C ALA A 16 22.55 -7.23 17.95
N ARG A 17 23.16 -8.28 18.51
CA ARG A 17 23.76 -9.36 17.72
C ARG A 17 22.67 -9.98 16.84
N ALA A 18 22.95 -10.13 15.55
CA ALA A 18 22.00 -10.72 14.61
C ALA A 18 21.54 -12.10 15.09
N PRO A 19 20.23 -12.42 15.03
CA PRO A 19 19.70 -13.70 15.47
C PRO A 19 20.23 -14.85 14.59
N TRP A 20 20.42 -16.02 15.20
CA TRP A 20 20.89 -17.24 14.53
C TRP A 20 19.74 -17.88 13.76
N ARG A 21 19.99 -18.41 12.55
CA ARG A 21 18.92 -18.93 11.68
C ARG A 21 19.27 -20.29 11.07
N CYS A 22 18.26 -21.14 10.88
CA CYS A 22 18.44 -22.38 10.12
C CYS A 22 18.33 -22.11 8.61
N PRO A 23 19.40 -22.33 7.80
CA PRO A 23 19.38 -22.05 6.36
C PRO A 23 18.64 -23.12 5.55
N SER A 24 18.44 -24.32 6.11
CA SER A 24 17.85 -25.46 5.41
C SER A 24 16.45 -25.14 4.87
N ARG A 25 16.26 -25.33 3.56
CA ARG A 25 14.97 -25.17 2.88
C ARG A 25 14.00 -26.31 3.19
N ALA A 26 14.55 -27.49 3.49
CA ALA A 26 13.79 -28.68 3.88
C ALA A 26 13.39 -28.67 5.36
N CYS A 27 13.73 -27.62 6.12
CA CYS A 27 13.38 -27.52 7.53
C CYS A 27 11.85 -27.55 7.70
N PRO A 28 11.28 -28.50 8.49
CA PRO A 28 9.84 -28.58 8.71
C PRO A 28 9.23 -27.29 9.27
N PHE A 29 9.96 -26.58 10.13
CA PHE A 29 9.54 -25.27 10.63
C PHE A 29 9.35 -24.27 9.48
N ARG A 30 10.30 -24.24 8.53
CA ARG A 30 10.26 -23.33 7.39
C ARG A 30 9.14 -23.68 6.41
N LEU A 31 8.90 -24.96 6.18
CA LEU A 31 7.77 -25.42 5.35
C LEU A 31 6.43 -25.04 5.97
N ARG A 32 6.29 -25.18 7.30
CA ARG A 32 5.06 -24.85 8.02
C ARG A 32 4.81 -23.34 8.15
N HIS A 33 5.86 -22.56 8.43
CA HIS A 33 5.71 -21.14 8.77
C HIS A 33 6.10 -20.19 7.64
N GLY A 34 6.74 -20.67 6.58
CA GLY A 34 7.14 -19.87 5.42
C GLY A 34 8.39 -18.99 5.63
N PHE A 35 9.05 -19.09 6.79
CA PHE A 35 10.31 -18.39 7.11
C PHE A 35 11.27 -19.28 7.90
N ALA A 36 12.57 -18.96 7.87
CA ALA A 36 13.59 -19.73 8.59
C ALA A 36 13.38 -19.65 10.11
N ALA A 37 13.62 -20.74 10.84
CA ALA A 37 13.62 -20.72 12.30
C ALA A 37 14.73 -19.79 12.82
N GLU A 38 14.38 -18.86 13.71
CA GLU A 38 15.30 -17.87 14.30
C GLU A 38 15.54 -18.20 15.79
N PHE A 39 16.76 -18.03 16.26
CA PHE A 39 17.20 -18.34 17.63
C PHE A 39 17.93 -17.14 18.22
N ALA A 40 17.57 -16.78 19.46
CA ALA A 40 18.16 -15.66 20.18
C ALA A 40 19.61 -15.95 20.64
N GLN A 41 19.96 -17.22 20.80
CA GLN A 41 21.28 -17.68 21.24
C GLN A 41 21.92 -18.58 20.17
N PRO A 42 23.26 -18.66 20.12
CA PRO A 42 23.96 -19.61 19.25
C PRO A 42 23.47 -21.03 19.53
N LYS A 43 23.13 -21.77 18.47
CA LYS A 43 22.81 -23.19 18.56
C LYS A 43 23.58 -23.89 17.45
N ASP A 44 24.15 -25.05 17.73
CA ASP A 44 24.89 -25.78 16.70
C ASP A 44 23.96 -26.38 15.64
N LYS A 45 22.75 -26.77 16.06
CA LYS A 45 21.76 -27.44 15.20
C LYS A 45 20.34 -26.92 15.41
N CYS A 46 19.58 -26.89 14.32
CA CYS A 46 18.17 -26.55 14.34
C CYS A 46 17.36 -27.69 14.96
N PRO A 47 16.57 -27.45 16.03
CA PRO A 47 15.78 -28.49 16.68
C PRO A 47 14.72 -29.13 15.76
N SER A 48 14.29 -28.42 14.70
CA SER A 48 13.26 -28.94 13.80
C SER A 48 13.80 -29.83 12.68
N CYS A 49 15.07 -29.69 12.29
CA CYS A 49 15.61 -30.43 11.13
C CYS A 49 17.02 -30.96 11.30
N GLY A 50 17.66 -30.75 12.46
CA GLY A 50 19.04 -31.17 12.75
C GLY A 50 20.13 -30.46 11.93
N GLY A 51 19.76 -29.59 10.98
CA GLY A 51 20.68 -28.86 10.12
C GLY A 51 21.45 -27.78 10.89
N PRO A 52 22.62 -27.34 10.40
CA PRO A 52 23.42 -26.31 11.05
C PRO A 52 22.61 -25.02 11.20
N VAL A 53 22.89 -24.26 12.27
CA VAL A 53 22.35 -22.91 12.43
C VAL A 53 23.49 -21.95 12.20
N GLU A 54 23.27 -20.97 11.34
CA GLU A 54 24.27 -19.96 11.00
C GLU A 54 23.88 -18.66 11.68
N GLN A 55 24.86 -17.93 12.23
CA GLN A 55 24.61 -16.57 12.68
C GLN A 55 24.16 -15.79 11.47
N GLY A 56 22.96 -15.21 11.51
CA GLY A 56 22.41 -14.54 10.36
C GLY A 56 23.33 -13.39 9.96
N GLN A 57 24.24 -13.62 9.01
CA GLN A 57 25.00 -12.56 8.35
C GLN A 57 24.00 -11.81 7.49
N ASP A 58 23.19 -10.93 8.10
CA ASP A 58 22.04 -10.24 7.51
C ASP A 58 21.57 -10.94 6.24
N HIS A 59 21.23 -12.23 6.39
CA HIS A 59 21.08 -13.11 5.24
C HIS A 59 19.79 -12.68 4.62
N GLN A 60 19.95 -11.74 3.69
CA GLN A 60 18.92 -11.12 2.93
C GLN A 60 18.03 -12.27 2.47
N PRO A 61 16.71 -12.22 2.70
CA PRO A 61 15.83 -13.25 2.21
C PRO A 61 16.20 -13.48 0.75
N ALA A 62 16.67 -14.71 0.43
CA ALA A 62 17.28 -15.04 -0.85
C ALA A 62 16.50 -14.31 -1.92
N ALA A 63 17.17 -13.41 -2.66
CA ALA A 63 16.51 -12.49 -3.57
C ALA A 63 15.46 -13.29 -4.34
N PRO A 64 14.19 -12.85 -4.37
CA PRO A 64 13.14 -13.60 -5.04
C PRO A 64 13.68 -13.98 -6.41
N ARG A 65 13.82 -15.29 -6.68
CA ARG A 65 14.34 -15.73 -7.96
C ARG A 65 13.52 -15.02 -9.03
N PRO A 66 14.14 -14.38 -10.04
CA PRO A 66 13.38 -13.80 -11.13
C PRO A 66 12.44 -14.89 -11.60
N SER A 67 11.14 -14.59 -11.59
CA SER A 67 10.19 -15.59 -12.09
C SER A 67 10.57 -15.83 -13.54
N ALA A 68 10.78 -17.08 -13.94
CA ALA A 68 11.02 -17.43 -15.34
C ALA A 68 9.79 -17.18 -16.25
N TRP A 69 8.75 -16.50 -15.73
CA TRP A 69 7.52 -16.26 -16.44
C TRP A 69 7.70 -15.07 -17.37
N PRO A 70 7.41 -15.24 -18.68
CA PRO A 70 7.42 -14.12 -19.61
C PRO A 70 6.42 -13.06 -19.17
N THR A 71 6.74 -11.80 -19.45
CA THR A 71 5.96 -10.63 -19.01
C THR A 71 4.48 -10.73 -19.40
N LEU A 72 4.19 -11.27 -20.59
CA LEU A 72 2.81 -11.49 -21.06
C LEU A 72 2.06 -12.55 -20.25
N ALA A 73 2.74 -13.60 -19.78
CA ALA A 73 2.11 -14.61 -18.92
C ALA A 73 1.74 -14.00 -17.56
N ARG A 74 2.55 -13.08 -17.02
CA ARG A 74 2.21 -12.34 -15.79
C ARG A 74 0.98 -11.45 -15.99
N LEU A 75 0.87 -10.77 -17.13
CA LEU A 75 -0.33 -10.01 -17.48
C LEU A 75 -1.55 -10.93 -17.57
N GLY A 76 -1.42 -12.06 -18.25
CA GLY A 76 -2.48 -13.07 -18.36
C GLY A 76 -2.95 -13.56 -17.00
N VAL A 77 -2.03 -13.84 -16.06
CA VAL A 77 -2.38 -14.21 -14.68
C VAL A 77 -3.12 -13.08 -13.97
N THR A 78 -2.68 -11.82 -14.11
CA THR A 78 -3.37 -10.68 -13.50
C THR A 78 -4.79 -10.50 -14.02
N LEU A 79 -4.97 -10.61 -15.34
CA LEU A 79 -6.30 -10.54 -15.96
C LEU A 79 -7.18 -11.72 -15.53
N ALA A 80 -6.64 -12.95 -15.52
CA ALA A 80 -7.37 -14.13 -15.10
C ALA A 80 -7.80 -14.07 -13.63
N LEU A 81 -6.91 -13.62 -12.74
CA LEU A 81 -7.25 -13.44 -11.32
C LEU A 81 -8.23 -12.28 -11.09
N GLY A 82 -8.10 -11.18 -11.84
CA GLY A 82 -9.06 -10.08 -11.80
C GLY A 82 -10.44 -10.52 -12.29
N ALA A 83 -10.50 -11.27 -13.39
CA ALA A 83 -11.74 -11.85 -13.92
C ALA A 83 -12.33 -12.89 -12.96
N ALA A 84 -11.51 -13.72 -12.32
CA ALA A 84 -11.98 -14.65 -11.30
C ALA A 84 -12.58 -13.90 -10.10
N PHE A 85 -11.97 -12.79 -9.65
CA PHE A 85 -12.53 -11.94 -8.61
C PHE A 85 -13.89 -11.36 -9.00
N ALA A 86 -14.00 -10.76 -10.18
CA ALA A 86 -15.25 -10.22 -10.68
C ALA A 86 -16.32 -11.31 -10.86
N GLY A 87 -15.91 -12.49 -11.36
CA GLY A 87 -16.76 -13.66 -11.49
C GLY A 87 -17.29 -14.13 -10.14
N PHE A 88 -16.43 -14.26 -9.12
CA PHE A 88 -16.87 -14.59 -7.76
C PHE A 88 -17.80 -13.53 -7.19
N ALA A 89 -17.57 -12.24 -7.47
CA ALA A 89 -18.45 -11.18 -6.99
C ALA A 89 -19.87 -11.27 -7.58
N ALA A 90 -19.97 -11.64 -8.86
CA ALA A 90 -21.23 -11.81 -9.58
C ALA A 90 -21.91 -13.18 -9.38
N VAL A 91 -21.37 -14.07 -8.53
CA VAL A 91 -22.06 -15.33 -8.21
C VAL A 91 -23.21 -15.03 -7.25
N ASN A 92 -24.44 -15.28 -7.70
CA ASN A 92 -25.60 -15.32 -6.83
C ASN A 92 -25.54 -16.52 -5.90
N VAL A 93 -25.65 -16.26 -4.60
CA VAL A 93 -25.68 -17.30 -3.56
C VAL A 93 -27.03 -17.27 -2.90
N SER A 94 -27.75 -18.39 -2.96
CA SER A 94 -29.00 -18.56 -2.23
C SER A 94 -28.71 -18.65 -0.74
N ILE A 95 -29.37 -17.81 0.06
CA ILE A 95 -29.27 -17.88 1.52
C ILE A 95 -30.12 -19.07 1.98
N PRO A 96 -29.54 -20.08 2.66
CA PRO A 96 -30.31 -21.22 3.12
C PRO A 96 -31.52 -20.76 3.95
N GLY A 97 -32.69 -21.37 3.78
CA GLY A 97 -33.88 -21.00 4.56
C GLY A 97 -34.67 -19.79 4.06
N ILE A 98 -34.21 -19.08 3.03
CA ILE A 98 -35.03 -18.11 2.28
C ILE A 98 -34.97 -18.51 0.81
N ALA A 99 -35.93 -19.33 0.37
CA ALA A 99 -35.93 -19.94 -0.97
C ALA A 99 -35.98 -18.95 -2.15
N GLN A 100 -36.20 -17.66 -1.89
CA GLN A 100 -36.35 -16.61 -2.91
C GLN A 100 -35.34 -15.46 -2.79
N LEU A 101 -34.43 -15.48 -1.80
CA LEU A 101 -33.44 -14.42 -1.63
C LEU A 101 -32.08 -14.89 -2.15
N GLU A 102 -31.80 -14.51 -3.40
CA GLU A 102 -30.47 -14.58 -3.99
C GLU A 102 -29.76 -13.26 -3.72
N VAL A 103 -28.52 -13.36 -3.25
CA VAL A 103 -27.66 -12.20 -3.02
C VAL A 103 -26.32 -12.44 -3.72
N ASP A 104 -25.81 -11.41 -4.37
CA ASP A 104 -24.48 -11.43 -4.95
C ASP A 104 -23.43 -11.71 -3.87
N PHE A 105 -22.56 -12.69 -4.13
CA PHE A 105 -21.47 -13.02 -3.22
C PHE A 105 -20.48 -11.85 -3.03
N GLY A 106 -20.39 -10.97 -4.03
CA GLY A 106 -19.69 -9.69 -3.97
C GLY A 106 -20.17 -8.86 -2.79
N ASP A 107 -21.45 -8.55 -2.76
CA ASP A 107 -22.10 -7.74 -1.74
C ASP A 107 -22.19 -8.44 -0.38
N LEU A 108 -22.41 -9.75 -0.40
CA LEU A 108 -22.54 -10.53 0.83
C LEU A 108 -21.19 -10.70 1.54
N SER A 109 -20.09 -10.86 0.79
CA SER A 109 -18.82 -11.36 1.31
C SER A 109 -17.61 -10.52 0.92
N LEU A 110 -17.34 -10.36 -0.38
CA LEU A 110 -16.07 -9.80 -0.86
C LEU A 110 -15.92 -8.31 -0.57
N GLN A 111 -16.95 -7.51 -0.88
CA GLN A 111 -16.95 -6.07 -0.66
C GLN A 111 -16.92 -5.73 0.84
N PRO A 112 -17.80 -6.28 1.70
CA PRO A 112 -17.69 -6.06 3.15
C PRO A 112 -16.34 -6.46 3.72
N ALA A 113 -15.75 -7.56 3.23
CA ALA A 113 -14.43 -7.98 3.69
C ALA A 113 -13.34 -6.97 3.34
N LEU A 114 -13.40 -6.38 2.15
CA LEU A 114 -12.45 -5.37 1.71
C LEU A 114 -12.64 -4.04 2.45
N ASP A 115 -13.89 -3.60 2.60
CA ASP A 115 -14.25 -2.37 3.30
C ASP A 115 -13.88 -2.42 4.78
N LEU A 116 -14.18 -3.53 5.46
CA LEU A 116 -13.81 -3.71 6.86
C LEU A 116 -12.32 -3.95 7.05
N LEU A 117 -11.63 -4.54 6.07
CA LEU A 117 -10.16 -4.60 6.08
C LEU A 117 -9.55 -3.20 5.98
N LEU A 118 -10.09 -2.35 5.10
CA LEU A 118 -9.68 -0.96 4.96
C LEU A 118 -9.94 -0.19 6.25
N ALA A 119 -11.16 -0.24 6.77
CA ALA A 119 -11.54 0.44 8.01
C ALA A 119 -10.65 -0.01 9.17
N ALA A 120 -10.48 -1.32 9.38
CA ALA A 120 -9.63 -1.85 10.45
C ALA A 120 -8.17 -1.40 10.31
N ALA A 121 -7.65 -1.36 9.08
CA ALA A 121 -6.31 -0.82 8.83
C ALA A 121 -6.23 0.65 9.22
N VAL A 122 -7.19 1.48 8.81
CA VAL A 122 -7.23 2.90 9.18
C VAL A 122 -7.25 3.06 10.70
N PHE A 123 -8.15 2.36 11.40
CA PHE A 123 -8.27 2.43 12.85
C PHE A 123 -6.97 2.06 13.55
N VAL A 124 -6.34 0.95 13.16
CA VAL A 124 -5.09 0.50 13.79
C VAL A 124 -3.94 1.45 13.47
N GLU A 125 -3.86 2.01 12.26
CA GLU A 125 -2.81 2.98 11.91
C GLU A 125 -2.98 4.31 12.66
N LEU A 126 -4.22 4.80 12.81
CA LEU A 126 -4.53 5.98 13.63
C LEU A 126 -4.26 5.72 15.12
N GLY A 127 -4.64 4.54 15.63
CA GLY A 127 -4.32 4.13 17.00
C GLY A 127 -2.80 4.04 17.23
N ALA A 128 -2.06 3.50 16.25
CA ALA A 128 -0.60 3.44 16.30
C ALA A 128 0.06 4.82 16.25
N LEU A 129 -0.59 5.81 15.61
CA LEU A 129 -0.15 7.21 15.63
C LEU A 129 -0.43 7.90 16.97
N ALA A 130 -1.59 7.65 17.55
CA ALA A 130 -2.02 8.26 18.81
C ALA A 130 -1.20 7.76 20.00
N LEU A 131 -0.91 6.45 20.06
CA LEU A 131 -0.24 5.81 21.18
C LEU A 131 1.29 5.80 21.01
N PRO A 132 2.09 6.21 22.03
CA PRO A 132 3.55 6.20 21.95
C PRO A 132 4.15 4.83 21.60
N ALA A 133 3.63 3.76 22.21
CA ALA A 133 4.04 2.39 21.92
C ALA A 133 3.68 1.94 20.49
N GLY A 134 2.61 2.52 19.92
CA GLY A 134 2.24 2.28 18.53
C GLY A 134 3.19 2.92 17.54
N ARG A 135 3.73 4.10 17.86
CA ARG A 135 4.64 4.84 16.97
C ARG A 135 5.89 4.03 16.66
N THR A 136 6.52 3.44 17.67
CA THR A 136 7.72 2.61 17.50
C THR A 136 7.48 1.40 16.59
N LEU A 137 6.29 0.81 16.64
CA LEU A 137 5.91 -0.32 15.78
C LEU A 137 5.77 0.07 14.31
N ARG A 138 5.49 1.35 13.99
CA ARG A 138 5.34 1.81 12.59
C ARG A 138 6.66 1.87 11.83
N HIS A 139 7.78 2.00 12.55
CA HIS A 139 9.10 2.22 11.96
C HIS A 139 9.89 0.93 11.74
N THR A 140 9.53 -0.17 12.41
CA THR A 140 10.24 -1.45 12.29
C THR A 140 9.51 -2.45 11.39
N PRO A 141 10.21 -3.31 10.64
CA PRO A 141 9.57 -4.35 9.82
C PRO A 141 8.68 -5.30 10.64
N ASP A 142 9.13 -5.71 11.82
CA ASP A 142 8.37 -6.61 12.70
C ASP A 142 7.21 -5.90 13.37
N GLY A 143 7.37 -4.63 13.78
CA GLY A 143 6.28 -3.81 14.25
C GLY A 143 5.17 -3.71 13.21
N ARG A 144 5.52 -3.45 11.93
CA ARG A 144 4.54 -3.44 10.83
C ARG A 144 3.85 -4.78 10.61
N ARG A 145 4.54 -5.91 10.83
CA ARG A 145 3.90 -7.25 10.76
C ARG A 145 2.88 -7.43 11.88
N ARG A 146 3.21 -7.01 13.11
CA ARG A 146 2.29 -7.10 14.27
C ARG A 146 1.05 -6.23 14.06
N LEU A 147 1.31 -4.99 13.67
CA LEU A 147 0.32 -4.02 13.25
C LEU A 147 -0.61 -4.65 12.17
N ARG A 148 -0.07 -5.26 11.11
CA ARG A 148 -0.89 -5.88 10.05
C ARG A 148 -1.75 -7.03 10.56
N ARG A 149 -1.22 -7.86 11.46
CA ARG A 149 -2.00 -8.93 12.11
C ARG A 149 -3.14 -8.37 12.95
N LEU A 150 -2.90 -7.29 13.69
CA LEU A 150 -3.92 -6.61 14.47
C LEU A 150 -5.06 -6.08 13.58
N ALA A 151 -4.73 -5.46 12.44
CA ALA A 151 -5.72 -5.03 11.46
C ALA A 151 -6.54 -6.20 10.89
N LEU A 152 -5.92 -7.36 10.62
CA LEU A 152 -6.64 -8.57 10.18
C LEU A 152 -7.61 -9.10 11.23
N LEU A 153 -7.13 -9.20 12.48
CA LEU A 153 -7.96 -9.68 13.58
C LEU A 153 -9.14 -8.74 13.82
N LEU A 154 -8.90 -7.43 13.76
CA LEU A 154 -9.96 -6.44 13.88
C LEU A 154 -10.94 -6.52 12.71
N ALA A 155 -10.48 -6.68 11.46
CA ALA A 155 -11.36 -6.84 10.31
C ALA A 155 -12.24 -8.09 10.43
N LEU A 156 -11.68 -9.23 10.84
CA LEU A 156 -12.43 -10.46 11.10
C LEU A 156 -13.46 -10.28 12.22
N LEU A 157 -13.07 -9.62 13.31
CA LEU A 157 -13.97 -9.33 14.42
C LEU A 157 -15.15 -8.45 13.95
N LEU A 158 -14.86 -7.38 13.19
CA LEU A 158 -15.89 -6.49 12.65
C LEU A 158 -16.80 -7.21 11.64
N LEU A 159 -16.27 -8.11 10.82
CA LEU A 159 -17.08 -8.94 9.92
C LEU A 159 -18.04 -9.85 10.71
N ALA A 160 -17.54 -10.53 11.74
CA ALA A 160 -18.34 -11.41 12.57
C ALA A 160 -19.41 -10.64 13.35
N VAL A 161 -19.05 -9.51 13.97
CA VAL A 161 -20.00 -8.64 14.68
C VAL A 161 -21.03 -8.07 13.72
N GLY A 162 -20.61 -7.57 12.55
CA GLY A 162 -21.51 -7.05 11.53
C GLY A 162 -22.49 -8.11 11.03
N ALA A 163 -22.04 -9.35 10.82
CA ALA A 163 -22.91 -10.47 10.49
C ALA A 163 -23.92 -10.79 11.60
N LEU A 164 -23.47 -10.83 12.87
CA LEU A 164 -24.36 -11.06 14.03
C LEU A 164 -25.40 -9.95 14.19
N VAL A 165 -25.02 -8.69 13.96
CA VAL A 165 -25.95 -7.55 14.00
C VAL A 165 -26.96 -7.63 12.87
N SER A 166 -26.52 -7.89 11.64
CA SER A 166 -27.43 -8.10 10.50
C SER A 166 -28.44 -9.22 10.78
N MET A 167 -28.00 -10.31 11.41
CA MET A 167 -28.91 -11.40 11.78
C MET A 167 -29.97 -11.02 12.80
N ARG A 168 -29.63 -10.18 13.79
CA ARG A 168 -30.63 -9.69 14.75
C ARG A 168 -31.70 -8.85 14.09
N ALA A 169 -31.38 -8.20 12.96
CA ALA A 169 -32.35 -7.47 12.16
C ALA A 169 -33.22 -8.39 11.27
N THR A 170 -32.86 -9.66 11.11
CA THR A 170 -33.58 -10.66 10.30
C THR A 170 -33.91 -11.92 11.14
N PRO A 171 -34.78 -11.81 12.17
CA PRO A 171 -35.02 -12.90 13.12
C PRO A 171 -35.73 -14.12 12.49
N GLU A 172 -36.28 -13.98 11.29
CA GLU A 172 -37.02 -15.03 10.58
C GLU A 172 -36.13 -16.18 10.06
N LEU A 173 -34.81 -15.96 9.98
CA LEU A 173 -33.85 -16.96 9.53
C LEU A 173 -33.65 -18.06 10.59
N ALA A 174 -33.68 -19.32 10.15
CA ALA A 174 -33.30 -20.45 11.00
C ALA A 174 -31.84 -20.32 11.50
N PRO A 175 -31.50 -20.81 12.70
CA PRO A 175 -30.13 -20.70 13.26
C PRO A 175 -29.02 -21.27 12.36
N ALA A 176 -29.30 -22.34 11.62
CA ALA A 176 -28.35 -22.92 10.67
C ALA A 176 -28.05 -21.97 9.49
N SER A 177 -29.08 -21.31 8.97
CA SER A 177 -28.97 -20.31 7.90
C SER A 177 -28.21 -19.07 8.35
N GLN A 178 -28.52 -18.61 9.56
CA GLN A 178 -27.80 -17.53 10.24
C GLN A 178 -26.30 -17.83 10.33
N PHE A 179 -25.93 -19.02 10.80
CA PHE A 179 -24.53 -19.45 10.86
C PHE A 179 -23.87 -19.51 9.47
N ALA A 180 -24.60 -20.01 8.46
CA ALA A 180 -24.11 -20.04 7.08
C ALA A 180 -23.81 -18.61 6.55
N VAL A 181 -24.68 -17.63 6.82
CA VAL A 181 -24.44 -16.22 6.44
C VAL A 181 -23.18 -15.68 7.11
N ILE A 182 -22.99 -15.90 8.41
CA ILE A 182 -21.76 -15.47 9.12
C ILE A 182 -20.53 -16.10 8.46
N LEU A 183 -20.57 -17.41 8.23
CA LEU A 183 -19.45 -18.13 7.63
C LEU A 183 -19.13 -17.58 6.24
N THR A 184 -20.16 -17.38 5.40
CA THR A 184 -20.03 -16.82 4.05
C THR A 184 -19.41 -15.42 4.09
N ARG A 185 -19.83 -14.52 4.99
CA ARG A 185 -19.20 -13.20 5.15
C ARG A 185 -17.72 -13.30 5.55
N CYS A 186 -17.40 -14.21 6.47
CA CYS A 186 -16.04 -14.40 6.95
C CYS A 186 -15.10 -15.04 5.91
N VAL A 187 -15.63 -15.83 4.95
CA VAL A 187 -14.85 -16.47 3.86
C VAL A 187 -14.32 -15.45 2.84
N GLY A 188 -14.97 -14.29 2.69
CA GLY A 188 -14.56 -13.26 1.74
C GLY A 188 -13.13 -12.76 2.00
N LEU A 189 -12.78 -12.53 3.27
CA LEU A 189 -11.46 -12.01 3.64
C LEU A 189 -10.30 -12.95 3.25
N PRO A 190 -10.26 -14.24 3.66
CA PRO A 190 -9.20 -15.15 3.23
C PRO A 190 -9.17 -15.35 1.72
N LEU A 191 -10.32 -15.33 1.03
CA LEU A 191 -10.38 -15.43 -0.42
C LEU A 191 -9.72 -14.22 -1.10
N VAL A 192 -10.08 -13.00 -0.67
CA VAL A 192 -9.46 -11.75 -1.14
C VAL A 192 -7.94 -11.78 -0.93
N LEU A 193 -7.49 -12.15 0.26
CA LEU A 193 -6.08 -12.20 0.60
C LEU A 193 -5.31 -13.29 -0.16
N GLY A 194 -5.94 -14.45 -0.37
CA GLY A 194 -5.37 -15.58 -1.10
C GLY A 194 -5.14 -15.24 -2.56
N LEU A 195 -6.16 -14.71 -3.25
CA LEU A 195 -6.06 -14.29 -4.64
C LEU A 195 -5.11 -13.09 -4.82
N ALA A 196 -5.12 -12.14 -3.88
CA ALA A 196 -4.15 -11.05 -3.87
C ALA A 196 -2.71 -11.57 -3.69
N ALA A 197 -2.49 -12.58 -2.83
CA ALA A 197 -1.19 -13.21 -2.67
C ALA A 197 -0.74 -13.96 -3.94
N ALA A 198 -1.68 -14.62 -4.62
CA ALA A 198 -1.45 -15.26 -5.91
C ALA A 198 -1.01 -14.23 -6.98
N ASN A 199 -1.76 -13.14 -7.15
CA ASN A 199 -1.40 -12.09 -8.11
C ASN A 199 -0.05 -11.45 -7.78
N ARG A 200 0.25 -11.24 -6.49
CA ARG A 200 1.55 -10.71 -6.08
C ARG A 200 2.72 -11.60 -6.53
N ARG A 201 2.54 -12.92 -6.47
CA ARG A 201 3.57 -13.92 -6.79
C ARG A 201 3.75 -14.12 -8.30
N TRP A 202 2.65 -14.18 -9.04
CA TRP A 202 2.66 -14.60 -10.45
C TRP A 202 2.22 -13.52 -11.44
N GLY A 203 1.59 -12.44 -10.97
CA GLY A 203 1.07 -11.37 -11.80
C GLY A 203 1.86 -10.06 -11.77
N LEU A 204 1.29 -9.05 -12.42
CA LEU A 204 1.66 -7.64 -12.43
C LEU A 204 0.79 -6.82 -11.46
N GLY A 205 1.25 -5.63 -11.10
CA GLY A 205 0.55 -4.73 -10.19
C GLY A 205 0.46 -5.30 -8.77
N HIS A 206 -0.02 -4.53 -7.80
CA HIS A 206 -0.14 -5.06 -6.44
C HIS A 206 -1.42 -5.89 -6.29
N GLY A 207 -1.34 -7.09 -5.70
CA GLY A 207 -2.47 -8.03 -5.66
C GLY A 207 -3.74 -7.50 -4.99
N ILE A 208 -3.60 -6.75 -3.88
CA ILE A 208 -4.74 -6.11 -3.22
C ILE A 208 -5.34 -5.03 -4.14
N SER A 209 -4.50 -4.30 -4.87
CA SER A 209 -4.97 -3.32 -5.86
C SER A 209 -5.82 -3.96 -6.95
N ILE A 210 -5.43 -5.13 -7.45
CA ILE A 210 -6.21 -5.87 -8.45
C ILE A 210 -7.55 -6.34 -7.87
N ALA A 211 -7.57 -6.81 -6.62
CA ALA A 211 -8.81 -7.18 -5.93
C ALA A 211 -9.76 -5.98 -5.80
N PHE A 212 -9.26 -4.81 -5.37
CA PHE A 212 -10.03 -3.55 -5.38
C PHE A 212 -10.57 -3.25 -6.78
N GLY A 213 -9.69 -3.23 -7.79
CA GLY A 213 -10.09 -2.91 -9.16
C GLY A 213 -11.18 -3.83 -9.68
N ALA A 214 -11.09 -5.13 -9.41
CA ALA A 214 -12.08 -6.12 -9.83
C ALA A 214 -13.46 -5.87 -9.19
N LEU A 215 -13.51 -5.57 -7.89
CA LEU A 215 -14.77 -5.28 -7.19
C LEU A 215 -15.38 -3.93 -7.56
N LEU A 216 -14.60 -3.00 -8.13
CA LEU A 216 -15.14 -1.72 -8.62
C LEU A 216 -15.78 -1.82 -10.00
N ILE A 217 -15.49 -2.86 -10.79
CA ILE A 217 -16.00 -2.99 -12.17
C ILE A 217 -17.51 -3.20 -12.17
N GLN A 218 -18.01 -4.10 -11.31
CA GLN A 218 -19.45 -4.42 -11.23
C GLN A 218 -20.31 -3.19 -10.92
N PRO A 219 -20.10 -2.44 -9.81
CA PRO A 219 -20.93 -1.27 -9.51
C PRO A 219 -20.80 -0.16 -10.55
N LEU A 220 -19.64 -0.02 -11.21
CA LEU A 220 -19.49 0.92 -12.32
C LEU A 220 -20.31 0.49 -13.54
N ALA A 221 -20.32 -0.81 -13.86
CA ALA A 221 -21.09 -1.35 -14.97
C ALA A 221 -22.60 -1.22 -14.70
N GLU A 222 -23.06 -1.63 -13.51
CA GLU A 222 -24.45 -1.49 -13.07
C GLU A 222 -24.91 -0.03 -13.12
N HIS A 223 -24.08 0.90 -12.63
CA HIS A 223 -24.41 2.32 -12.68
C HIS A 223 -24.58 2.86 -14.12
N VAL A 224 -23.75 2.40 -15.06
CA VAL A 224 -23.88 2.79 -16.47
C VAL A 224 -25.09 2.14 -17.12
N LEU A 225 -25.35 0.86 -16.84
CA LEU A 225 -26.44 0.10 -17.45
C LEU A 225 -27.82 0.48 -16.89
N ALA A 226 -27.88 0.88 -15.62
CA ALA A 226 -29.12 1.32 -14.97
C ALA A 226 -29.45 2.80 -15.18
N ALA A 227 -28.58 3.57 -15.85
CA ALA A 227 -28.83 4.97 -16.14
C ALA A 227 -29.97 5.13 -17.18
N ASP A 228 -30.79 6.17 -17.02
CA ASP A 228 -31.88 6.51 -17.98
C ASP A 228 -31.36 6.66 -19.42
N ASP A 229 -30.12 7.15 -19.57
CA ASP A 229 -29.36 7.21 -20.82
C ASP A 229 -27.99 6.54 -20.63
N PRO A 230 -27.89 5.23 -20.94
CA PRO A 230 -26.64 4.49 -20.81
C PRO A 230 -25.51 5.03 -21.70
N THR A 231 -25.85 5.62 -22.85
CA THR A 231 -24.86 6.19 -23.78
C THR A 231 -24.22 7.42 -23.14
N ARG A 232 -25.04 8.33 -22.59
CA ARG A 232 -24.54 9.49 -21.86
C ARG A 232 -23.74 9.08 -20.63
N ALA A 233 -24.20 8.09 -19.86
CA ALA A 233 -23.47 7.57 -18.71
C ALA A 233 -22.10 6.99 -19.10
N LEU A 234 -22.03 6.24 -20.20
CA LEU A 234 -20.78 5.71 -20.75
C LEU A 234 -19.84 6.84 -21.20
N VAL A 235 -20.34 7.88 -21.89
CA VAL A 235 -19.54 9.04 -22.28
C VAL A 235 -18.98 9.75 -21.04
N ILE A 236 -19.79 9.97 -20.01
CA ILE A 236 -19.35 10.57 -18.74
C ILE A 236 -18.26 9.71 -18.10
N LEU A 237 -18.46 8.38 -18.04
CA LEU A 237 -17.48 7.44 -17.50
C LEU A 237 -16.14 7.52 -18.25
N LEU A 238 -16.17 7.55 -19.59
CA LEU A 238 -14.98 7.68 -20.43
C LEU A 238 -14.26 9.02 -20.19
N VAL A 239 -15.00 10.12 -20.10
CA VAL A 239 -14.44 11.44 -19.78
C VAL A 239 -13.78 11.43 -18.40
N LEU A 240 -14.41 10.81 -17.39
CA LEU A 240 -13.85 10.66 -16.05
C LEU A 240 -12.59 9.78 -16.06
N LEU A 241 -12.59 8.67 -16.79
CA LEU A 241 -11.43 7.79 -16.95
C LEU A 241 -10.24 8.52 -17.57
N VAL A 242 -10.48 9.25 -18.67
CA VAL A 242 -9.44 10.04 -19.35
C VAL A 242 -8.96 11.19 -18.46
N GLY A 243 -9.88 11.93 -17.84
CA GLY A 243 -9.58 13.03 -16.92
C GLY A 243 -8.73 12.56 -15.74
N ALA A 244 -9.14 11.49 -15.07
CA ALA A 244 -8.37 10.87 -13.99
C ALA A 244 -7.02 10.33 -14.48
N GLY A 245 -6.98 9.76 -15.69
CA GLY A 245 -5.75 9.28 -16.32
C GLY A 245 -4.75 10.39 -16.53
N VAL A 246 -5.16 11.48 -17.17
CA VAL A 246 -4.33 12.68 -17.38
C VAL A 246 -3.90 13.27 -16.04
N TRP A 247 -4.82 13.39 -15.08
CA TRP A 247 -4.57 13.95 -13.75
C TRP A 247 -3.53 13.16 -12.95
N LEU A 248 -3.64 11.83 -12.93
CA LEU A 248 -2.73 10.93 -12.23
C LEU A 248 -1.41 10.72 -12.96
N ALA A 249 -1.43 10.73 -14.30
CA ALA A 249 -0.25 10.56 -15.14
C ALA A 249 0.58 11.84 -15.30
N HIS A 250 0.03 13.03 -15.04
CA HIS A 250 0.78 14.29 -15.03
C HIS A 250 1.39 14.53 -13.65
N PRO A 251 2.66 14.20 -13.43
CA PRO A 251 3.18 14.32 -12.10
C PRO A 251 3.45 15.78 -11.69
N ALA A 252 3.49 16.06 -10.39
CA ALA A 252 3.91 17.38 -9.92
C ALA A 252 5.43 17.51 -10.15
N ARG A 253 5.83 18.32 -11.13
CA ARG A 253 7.23 18.53 -11.50
C ARG A 253 7.95 19.44 -10.48
N PRO A 254 8.96 18.97 -9.72
CA PRO A 254 9.83 19.87 -8.96
C PRO A 254 10.67 20.72 -9.91
N SER A 255 10.83 22.01 -9.59
CA SER A 255 11.44 23.01 -10.47
C SER A 255 12.97 23.09 -10.38
N ALA A 256 13.61 22.62 -9.29
CA ALA A 256 15.07 22.73 -9.12
C ALA A 256 15.84 21.53 -9.68
N LEU A 257 15.30 20.30 -9.58
CA LEU A 257 15.94 19.10 -10.16
C LEU A 257 16.06 19.16 -11.70
N GLY A 258 15.26 19.98 -12.37
CA GLY A 258 15.34 20.23 -13.82
C GLY A 258 16.23 21.41 -14.22
N ARG A 259 16.77 22.20 -13.28
CA ARG A 259 17.56 23.42 -13.59
C ARG A 259 19.02 23.34 -13.16
N THR A 260 19.35 22.51 -12.17
CA THR A 260 20.75 22.24 -11.79
C THR A 260 21.11 20.80 -12.13
N PRO A 261 22.13 20.55 -12.96
CA PRO A 261 22.60 19.20 -13.24
C PRO A 261 23.04 18.55 -11.91
N LEU A 262 22.34 17.49 -11.50
CA LEU A 262 22.62 16.73 -10.27
C LEU A 262 23.87 15.86 -10.39
N SER A 263 24.48 15.81 -11.58
CA SER A 263 25.73 15.09 -11.81
C SER A 263 26.91 16.05 -11.90
N PRO A 264 28.03 15.76 -11.21
CA PRO A 264 29.31 16.30 -11.63
C PRO A 264 29.55 15.86 -13.08
N ARG A 265 29.95 16.81 -13.94
CA ARG A 265 30.36 16.58 -15.33
C ARG A 265 31.22 15.31 -15.43
N SER A 266 30.64 14.22 -15.90
CA SER A 266 31.40 13.21 -16.64
C SER A 266 31.48 13.73 -18.08
N PRO A 267 32.66 14.07 -18.60
CA PRO A 267 32.80 14.70 -19.91
C PRO A 267 32.51 13.79 -21.12
N GLN A 268 31.99 12.56 -20.96
CA GLN A 268 32.06 11.57 -22.05
C GLN A 268 30.80 10.74 -22.37
N SER A 269 29.62 10.96 -21.78
CA SER A 269 28.41 10.25 -22.22
C SER A 269 27.42 11.17 -22.95
N SER A 270 27.71 11.46 -24.21
CA SER A 270 26.85 12.18 -25.17
C SER A 270 25.55 11.43 -25.55
N GLY A 271 25.03 10.57 -24.67
CA GLY A 271 23.80 9.81 -24.88
C GLY A 271 23.17 9.31 -23.57
N ALA A 272 23.61 9.83 -22.41
CA ALA A 272 22.99 9.44 -21.16
C ALA A 272 21.51 9.88 -21.15
N PRO A 273 20.55 8.97 -20.89
CA PRO A 273 19.15 9.33 -20.83
C PRO A 273 18.98 10.43 -19.79
N GLN A 274 18.43 11.58 -20.20
CA GLN A 274 18.00 12.61 -19.26
C GLN A 274 17.17 11.91 -18.17
N PRO A 275 17.41 12.20 -16.88
CA PRO A 275 16.60 11.63 -15.81
C PRO A 275 15.15 11.88 -16.19
N ARG A 276 14.43 10.80 -16.53
CA ARG A 276 13.05 10.89 -16.96
C ARG A 276 12.33 11.65 -15.86
N ASP A 277 11.43 12.54 -16.26
CA ASP A 277 10.56 13.31 -15.38
C ASP A 277 9.93 12.41 -14.31
N LEU A 278 10.67 12.14 -13.23
CA LEU A 278 10.16 11.64 -11.97
C LEU A 278 9.50 12.84 -11.33
N GLY A 279 8.47 13.34 -12.00
CA GLY A 279 7.54 14.15 -11.29
C GLY A 279 6.98 13.24 -10.21
N LEU A 280 7.05 13.74 -9.00
CA LEU A 280 6.49 13.05 -7.87
C LEU A 280 4.99 13.23 -8.02
N GLY A 281 4.34 12.19 -8.55
CA GLY A 281 2.89 12.03 -8.52
C GLY A 281 2.42 11.81 -7.09
N LEU A 282 2.79 12.72 -6.18
CA LEU A 282 2.31 12.75 -4.83
C LEU A 282 0.86 13.24 -4.92
N MET A 283 -0.04 12.27 -4.97
CA MET A 283 -1.41 12.46 -4.52
C MET A 283 -1.39 12.05 -3.04
N ILE A 284 -2.03 12.84 -2.16
CA ILE A 284 -2.32 12.45 -0.76
C ILE A 284 -3.82 12.11 -0.51
N PRO A 285 -4.58 11.43 -1.41
CA PRO A 285 -6.03 11.19 -1.27
C PRO A 285 -6.49 10.38 -0.09
N SER A 286 -5.59 9.70 0.61
CA SER A 286 -6.01 8.87 1.74
C SER A 286 -6.64 9.68 2.83
N GLY A 287 -6.27 10.97 2.95
CA GLY A 287 -6.95 11.88 3.85
C GLY A 287 -8.43 12.03 3.51
N GLY A 288 -8.75 12.22 2.23
CA GLY A 288 -10.09 12.53 1.76
C GLY A 288 -11.04 11.35 1.71
N VAL A 289 -10.61 10.20 1.17
CA VAL A 289 -11.46 9.00 1.12
C VAL A 289 -11.83 8.53 2.53
N ILE A 290 -10.86 8.60 3.44
CA ILE A 290 -11.06 8.21 4.84
C ILE A 290 -11.80 9.29 5.62
N ALA A 291 -11.59 10.57 5.31
CA ALA A 291 -12.40 11.64 5.89
C ALA A 291 -13.88 11.51 5.48
N VAL A 292 -14.17 11.26 4.21
CA VAL A 292 -15.53 10.98 3.73
C VAL A 292 -16.09 9.77 4.45
N GLY A 293 -15.36 8.64 4.45
CA GLY A 293 -15.78 7.42 5.14
C GLY A 293 -16.01 7.61 6.64
N LEU A 294 -15.14 8.34 7.35
CA LEU A 294 -15.30 8.63 8.77
C LEU A 294 -16.52 9.52 9.00
N VAL A 295 -16.69 10.61 8.24
CA VAL A 295 -17.85 11.51 8.37
C VAL A 295 -19.15 10.75 8.09
N THR A 296 -19.19 9.89 7.08
CA THR A 296 -20.38 9.07 6.77
C THR A 296 -20.64 7.94 7.77
N LEU A 297 -19.59 7.39 8.40
CA LEU A 297 -19.71 6.30 9.39
C LEU A 297 -19.90 6.81 10.84
N THR A 298 -19.63 8.09 11.11
CA THR A 298 -19.76 8.69 12.46
C THR A 298 -21.18 8.55 13.03
N PRO A 299 -22.27 8.75 12.25
CA PRO A 299 -23.64 8.55 12.74
C PRO A 299 -23.92 7.10 13.17
N LEU A 300 -23.32 6.13 12.47
CA LEU A 300 -23.42 4.69 12.79
C LEU A 300 -22.63 4.32 14.06
N LEU A 301 -21.52 5.00 14.34
CA LEU A 301 -20.64 4.66 15.47
C LEU A 301 -21.03 5.36 16.78
N ILE A 302 -21.55 6.58 16.72
CA ILE A 302 -21.77 7.42 17.91
C ILE A 302 -23.27 7.69 18.15
N GLY A 303 -24.15 7.29 17.22
CA GLY A 303 -25.60 7.52 17.33
C GLY A 303 -25.98 9.01 17.26
N VAL A 304 -25.05 9.86 16.84
CA VAL A 304 -25.26 11.30 16.69
C VAL A 304 -25.57 11.59 15.23
N THR A 305 -26.81 12.00 14.97
CA THR A 305 -27.20 12.57 13.68
C THR A 305 -26.61 13.96 13.58
N VAL A 306 -25.52 14.10 12.83
CA VAL A 306 -25.00 15.43 12.48
C VAL A 306 -26.01 16.03 11.49
N PRO A 307 -26.59 17.22 11.76
CA PRO A 307 -27.45 17.88 10.78
C PRO A 307 -26.67 18.09 9.49
N SER A 308 -27.22 17.62 8.37
CA SER A 308 -26.55 17.57 7.06
C SER A 308 -26.37 18.96 6.47
N ASN A 309 -25.39 19.69 6.96
CA ASN A 309 -24.91 20.91 6.33
C ASN A 309 -23.74 20.54 5.42
N SER A 310 -24.02 20.41 4.12
CA SER A 310 -23.04 20.04 3.09
C SER A 310 -21.79 20.93 3.08
N THR A 311 -21.92 22.19 3.49
CA THR A 311 -20.79 23.13 3.59
C THR A 311 -19.88 22.77 4.77
N LEU A 312 -20.46 22.45 5.93
CA LEU A 312 -19.71 22.04 7.11
C LEU A 312 -19.04 20.69 6.88
N GLU A 313 -19.74 19.74 6.27
CA GLU A 313 -19.20 18.43 5.90
C GLU A 313 -18.02 18.56 4.92
N LEU A 314 -18.17 19.38 3.86
CA LEU A 314 -17.09 19.66 2.92
C LEU A 314 -15.88 20.29 3.63
N ALA A 315 -16.10 21.31 4.46
CA ALA A 315 -15.03 21.97 5.20
C ALA A 315 -14.30 20.99 6.13
N LEU A 316 -15.05 20.13 6.83
CA LEU A 316 -14.50 19.11 7.71
C LEU A 316 -13.70 18.06 6.94
N VAL A 317 -14.22 17.58 5.80
CA VAL A 317 -13.53 16.62 4.93
C VAL A 317 -12.23 17.21 4.39
N LEU A 318 -12.24 18.45 3.93
CA LEU A 318 -11.02 19.13 3.44
C LEU A 318 -10.00 19.35 4.57
N ALA A 319 -10.44 19.82 5.74
CA ALA A 319 -9.58 20.03 6.89
C ALA A 319 -8.94 18.71 7.37
N LEU A 320 -9.72 17.64 7.46
CA LEU A 320 -9.23 16.31 7.83
C LEU A 320 -8.29 15.74 6.76
N THR A 321 -8.58 15.99 5.48
CA THR A 321 -7.67 15.63 4.37
C THR A 321 -6.31 16.30 4.53
N ALA A 322 -6.29 17.61 4.79
CA ALA A 322 -5.07 18.38 4.99
C ALA A 322 -4.28 17.92 6.22
N ALA A 323 -4.98 17.69 7.34
CA ALA A 323 -4.37 17.19 8.57
C ALA A 323 -3.72 15.82 8.37
N LEU A 324 -4.44 14.87 7.76
CA LEU A 324 -3.91 13.54 7.45
C LEU A 324 -2.74 13.65 6.46
N ALA A 325 -2.84 14.50 5.44
CA ALA A 325 -1.76 14.71 4.50
C ALA A 325 -0.46 15.17 5.17
N PHE A 326 -0.57 16.09 6.14
CA PHE A 326 0.56 16.56 6.92
C PHE A 326 1.15 15.46 7.82
N VAL A 327 0.30 14.73 8.55
CA VAL A 327 0.71 13.67 9.50
C VAL A 327 1.42 12.51 8.80
N PHE A 328 0.95 12.12 7.61
CA PHE A 328 1.50 10.97 6.88
C PHE A 328 2.66 11.32 5.97
N THR A 329 2.65 12.49 5.33
CA THR A 329 3.74 12.88 4.41
C THR A 329 4.94 13.45 5.16
N ARG A 330 4.72 14.07 6.33
CA ARG A 330 5.75 14.68 7.19
C ARG A 330 6.77 15.48 6.37
N PRO A 331 6.46 16.70 5.91
CA PRO A 331 7.30 17.44 4.95
C PRO A 331 8.76 17.60 5.42
N LYS A 332 9.02 17.71 6.72
CA LYS A 332 10.40 17.71 7.26
C LYS A 332 11.17 16.41 6.98
N LEU A 333 10.51 15.27 7.18
CA LEU A 333 11.07 13.94 6.91
C LEU A 333 11.34 13.74 5.41
N LEU A 334 10.44 14.25 4.57
CA LEU A 334 10.63 14.27 3.12
C LEU A 334 11.93 14.99 2.73
N VAL A 335 12.13 16.20 3.26
CA VAL A 335 13.33 17.01 3.01
C VAL A 335 14.59 16.28 3.45
N GLN A 336 14.58 15.65 4.63
CA GLN A 336 15.72 14.91 5.15
C GLN A 336 16.07 13.70 4.27
N ARG A 337 15.07 12.92 3.85
CA ARG A 337 15.30 11.80 2.94
C ARG A 337 15.85 12.25 1.61
N TRP A 338 15.39 13.39 1.09
CA TRP A 338 15.94 13.96 -0.13
C TRP A 338 17.38 14.42 0.05
N ARG A 339 17.73 15.05 1.19
CA ARG A 339 19.12 15.41 1.50
C ARG A 339 20.03 14.18 1.58
N SER A 340 19.53 13.08 2.13
CA SER A 340 20.27 11.81 2.18
C SER A 340 20.39 11.13 0.81
N ALA A 341 19.36 11.21 -0.02
CA ALA A 341 19.37 10.68 -1.39
C ALA A 341 20.29 11.49 -2.31
N PHE A 342 20.39 12.81 -2.09
CA PHE A 342 21.12 13.75 -2.94
C PHE A 342 22.08 14.61 -2.10
N PRO A 343 23.16 14.03 -1.57
CA PRO A 343 24.07 14.76 -0.66
C PRO A 343 24.81 15.91 -1.33
N LEU A 344 24.92 15.91 -2.67
CA LEU A 344 25.58 16.96 -3.46
C LEU A 344 24.64 18.11 -3.85
N ALA A 345 23.32 17.97 -3.65
CA ALA A 345 22.37 19.00 -4.03
C ALA A 345 22.26 20.10 -2.96
N ASP A 346 21.97 21.34 -3.40
CA ASP A 346 21.77 22.47 -2.49
C ASP A 346 20.63 22.16 -1.49
N PRO A 347 20.90 22.14 -0.18
CA PRO A 347 19.91 21.79 0.84
C PRO A 347 18.74 22.78 0.90
N ALA A 348 18.94 24.04 0.49
CA ALA A 348 17.89 25.05 0.43
C ALA A 348 17.00 24.85 -0.81
N ALA A 349 17.58 24.45 -1.95
CA ALA A 349 16.81 24.06 -3.14
C ALA A 349 15.95 22.82 -2.89
N LEU A 350 16.52 21.75 -2.30
CA LEU A 350 15.78 20.53 -1.95
C LEU A 350 14.59 20.82 -1.03
N GLU A 351 14.78 21.71 -0.06
CA GLU A 351 13.72 22.09 0.87
C GLU A 351 12.60 22.89 0.19
N ARG A 352 12.95 23.86 -0.65
CA ARG A 352 11.97 24.61 -1.45
C ARG A 352 11.16 23.69 -2.36
N ASP A 353 11.81 22.75 -3.04
CA ASP A 353 11.16 21.79 -3.93
C ASP A 353 10.25 20.82 -3.19
N ALA A 354 10.71 20.25 -2.07
CA ALA A 354 9.88 19.36 -1.25
C ALA A 354 8.62 20.07 -0.73
N ARG A 355 8.74 21.33 -0.28
CA ARG A 355 7.59 22.15 0.15
C ARG A 355 6.67 22.51 -1.01
N ALA A 356 7.21 22.84 -2.18
CA ALA A 356 6.42 23.16 -3.37
C ALA A 356 5.63 21.93 -3.85
N LEU A 357 6.28 20.77 -3.84
CA LEU A 357 5.68 19.48 -4.17
C LEU A 357 4.57 19.12 -3.19
N PHE A 358 4.82 19.21 -1.88
CA PHE A 358 3.80 18.96 -0.87
C PHE A 358 2.58 19.86 -1.04
N ARG A 359 2.78 21.17 -1.28
CA ARG A 359 1.68 22.12 -1.52
C ARG A 359 0.87 21.77 -2.77
N ARG A 360 1.53 21.42 -3.88
CA ARG A 360 0.84 21.01 -5.11
C ARG A 360 0.08 19.69 -4.93
N ALA A 361 0.66 18.74 -4.21
CA ALA A 361 0.05 17.47 -3.87
C ALA A 361 -1.20 17.65 -3.02
N LEU A 362 -1.12 18.49 -1.99
CA LEU A 362 -2.24 18.85 -1.13
C LEU A 362 -3.34 19.52 -1.93
N LEU A 363 -3.03 20.57 -2.69
CA LEU A 363 -4.01 21.29 -3.51
C LEU A 363 -4.70 20.35 -4.51
N ARG A 364 -3.96 19.49 -5.20
CA ARG A 364 -4.55 18.50 -6.11
C ARG A 364 -5.47 17.53 -5.38
N THR A 365 -5.09 17.13 -4.17
CA THR A 365 -5.91 16.23 -3.36
C THR A 365 -7.19 16.93 -2.91
N GLU A 366 -7.09 18.15 -2.40
CA GLU A 366 -8.26 18.95 -1.98
C GLU A 366 -9.19 19.26 -3.15
N LEU A 367 -8.65 19.57 -4.34
CA LEU A 367 -9.45 19.76 -5.55
C LEU A 367 -10.18 18.47 -5.96
N LEU A 368 -9.51 17.32 -5.91
CA LEU A 368 -10.14 16.03 -6.19
C LEU A 368 -11.25 15.72 -5.18
N VAL A 369 -10.97 15.87 -3.90
CA VAL A 369 -11.92 15.60 -2.82
C VAL A 369 -13.10 16.57 -2.87
N GLY A 370 -12.83 17.85 -3.12
CA GLY A 370 -13.85 18.87 -3.32
C GLY A 370 -14.72 18.56 -4.53
N ALA A 371 -14.13 18.17 -5.67
CA ALA A 371 -14.88 17.75 -6.85
C ALA A 371 -15.76 16.52 -6.55
N ILE A 372 -15.23 15.52 -5.85
CA ILE A 372 -16.01 14.36 -5.41
C ILE A 372 -17.18 14.84 -4.55
N VAL A 373 -16.95 15.53 -3.44
CA VAL A 373 -18.01 15.98 -2.52
C VAL A 373 -19.07 16.82 -3.23
N LEU A 374 -18.67 17.76 -4.10
CA LEU A 374 -19.60 18.62 -4.86
C LEU A 374 -20.47 17.85 -5.86
N LEU A 375 -20.05 16.67 -6.30
CA LEU A 375 -20.84 15.80 -7.18
C LEU A 375 -21.94 15.02 -6.45
N GLY A 376 -22.03 15.10 -5.11
CA GLY A 376 -23.15 14.52 -4.36
C GLY A 376 -23.34 13.01 -4.59
N GLN A 377 -24.54 12.58 -4.97
CA GLN A 377 -24.83 11.17 -5.27
C GLN A 377 -23.97 10.58 -6.43
N ALA A 378 -23.38 11.42 -7.30
CA ALA A 378 -22.43 10.98 -8.33
C ALA A 378 -20.99 10.79 -7.82
N GLN A 379 -20.76 10.88 -6.49
CA GLN A 379 -19.47 10.68 -5.81
C GLN A 379 -18.87 9.29 -6.00
N LEU A 380 -19.71 8.24 -5.87
CA LEU A 380 -19.27 6.84 -5.89
C LEU A 380 -18.62 6.43 -7.21
N PRO A 381 -19.22 6.67 -8.40
CA PRO A 381 -18.56 6.33 -9.66
C PRO A 381 -17.26 7.11 -9.85
N MET A 382 -17.18 8.38 -9.44
CA MET A 382 -15.95 9.16 -9.61
C MET A 382 -14.78 8.59 -8.80
N LEU A 383 -14.98 8.27 -7.53
CA LEU A 383 -13.91 7.71 -6.69
C LEU A 383 -13.46 6.33 -7.21
N SER A 384 -14.42 5.46 -7.55
CA SER A 384 -14.16 4.15 -8.14
C SER A 384 -13.36 4.25 -9.43
N VAL A 385 -13.68 5.22 -10.29
CA VAL A 385 -12.94 5.52 -11.53
C VAL A 385 -11.50 5.94 -11.23
N VAL A 386 -11.29 6.86 -10.29
CA VAL A 386 -9.94 7.33 -9.94
C VAL A 386 -9.08 6.16 -9.41
N ILE A 387 -9.67 5.28 -8.59
CA ILE A 387 -8.99 4.10 -8.07
C ILE A 387 -8.66 3.12 -9.22
N ALA A 388 -9.62 2.80 -10.07
CA ALA A 388 -9.42 1.91 -11.22
C ALA A 388 -8.32 2.42 -12.15
N VAL A 389 -8.30 3.72 -12.45
CA VAL A 389 -7.26 4.35 -13.27
C VAL A 389 -5.90 4.28 -12.57
N ALA A 390 -5.82 4.54 -11.27
CA ALA A 390 -4.57 4.43 -10.53
C ALA A 390 -4.00 3.00 -10.59
N ILE A 391 -4.86 1.98 -10.46
CA ILE A 391 -4.48 0.58 -10.59
C ILE A 391 -4.02 0.25 -12.01
N ALA A 392 -4.74 0.72 -13.03
CA ALA A 392 -4.39 0.53 -14.43
C ALA A 392 -3.04 1.18 -14.79
N LEU A 393 -2.77 2.39 -14.26
CA LEU A 393 -1.49 3.07 -14.42
C LEU A 393 -0.34 2.29 -13.76
N ASP A 394 -0.55 1.75 -12.55
CA ASP A 394 0.44 0.90 -11.87
C ASP A 394 0.75 -0.36 -12.68
N VAL A 395 -0.27 -1.06 -13.19
CA VAL A 395 -0.10 -2.26 -14.03
C VAL A 395 0.58 -1.90 -15.35
N GLY A 396 0.14 -0.83 -16.01
CA GLY A 396 0.69 -0.38 -17.29
C GLY A 396 2.14 0.11 -17.18
N HIS A 397 2.51 0.75 -16.07
CA HIS A 397 3.90 1.14 -15.81
C HIS A 397 4.78 -0.09 -15.57
N GLU A 398 4.35 -1.03 -14.72
CA GLU A 398 5.10 -2.28 -14.49
C GLU A 398 5.24 -3.10 -15.79
N LEU A 399 4.17 -3.22 -16.58
CA LEU A 399 4.17 -3.92 -17.87
C LEU A 399 5.21 -3.32 -18.82
N ARG A 400 5.15 -2.00 -19.06
CA ARG A 400 6.09 -1.30 -19.95
C ARG A 400 7.53 -1.46 -19.51
N LEU A 401 7.77 -1.44 -18.20
CA LEU A 401 9.11 -1.60 -17.65
C LEU A 401 9.61 -3.04 -17.82
N ARG A 402 8.78 -4.05 -17.53
CA ARG A 402 9.13 -5.48 -17.69
C ARG A 402 9.23 -5.92 -19.15
N LEU A 403 8.62 -5.21 -20.10
CA LEU A 403 8.84 -5.45 -21.52
C LEU A 403 10.25 -5.02 -21.97
N ARG A 404 10.86 -4.06 -21.27
CA ARG A 404 12.24 -3.61 -21.53
C ARG A 404 13.26 -4.38 -20.69
N GLU A 405 12.90 -4.68 -19.45
CA GLU A 405 13.74 -5.31 -18.44
C GLU A 405 12.97 -6.50 -17.82
N PRO A 406 12.99 -7.69 -18.46
CA PRO A 406 12.13 -8.81 -18.04
C PRO A 406 12.46 -9.34 -16.63
N ASP A 407 13.73 -9.27 -16.24
CA ASP A 407 14.25 -9.91 -15.02
C ASP A 407 14.11 -9.07 -13.76
N LEU A 408 13.27 -8.04 -13.76
CA LEU A 408 13.11 -7.17 -12.59
C LEU A 408 12.55 -7.91 -11.37
N VAL A 409 13.24 -7.70 -10.25
CA VAL A 409 12.92 -8.26 -8.94
C VAL A 409 12.41 -7.15 -8.03
N ALA A 410 11.37 -7.47 -7.26
CA ALA A 410 10.77 -6.54 -6.31
C ALA A 410 11.51 -6.53 -4.97
N ILE A 411 11.95 -5.35 -4.53
CA ILE A 411 12.46 -5.06 -3.20
C ILE A 411 11.37 -4.34 -2.41
N GLN A 412 11.03 -4.88 -1.24
CA GLN A 412 10.14 -4.18 -0.31
C GLN A 412 10.92 -3.01 0.30
N THR A 413 10.40 -1.79 0.18
CA THR A 413 11.12 -0.63 0.69
C THR A 413 10.79 -0.30 2.13
N HIS A 414 9.59 -0.65 2.63
CA HIS A 414 9.01 -0.15 3.88
C HIS A 414 8.95 1.40 3.98
N LEU A 415 9.46 2.12 2.98
CA LEU A 415 9.36 3.55 2.83
C LEU A 415 7.90 3.92 2.52
N ASP A 416 7.51 5.13 2.88
CA ASP A 416 6.31 5.74 2.34
C ASP A 416 6.49 6.05 0.84
N VAL A 417 5.43 6.50 0.18
CA VAL A 417 5.48 6.83 -1.25
C VAL A 417 6.58 7.85 -1.58
N PRO A 418 6.69 8.98 -0.85
CA PRO A 418 7.75 9.94 -1.12
C PRO A 418 9.16 9.37 -0.94
N GLY A 419 9.40 8.56 0.09
CA GLY A 419 10.69 7.92 0.32
C GLY A 419 11.03 6.89 -0.76
N ALA A 420 10.05 6.10 -1.20
CA ALA A 420 10.23 5.16 -2.30
C ALA A 420 10.55 5.88 -3.62
N GLN A 421 9.93 7.04 -3.88
CA GLN A 421 10.22 7.89 -5.03
C GLN A 421 11.64 8.49 -4.95
N ALA A 422 12.07 8.98 -3.79
CA ALA A 422 13.43 9.47 -3.61
C ALA A 422 14.48 8.38 -3.89
N LEU A 423 14.22 7.16 -3.41
CA LEU A 423 15.08 6.00 -3.68
C LEU A 423 15.09 5.60 -5.16
N ALA A 424 13.93 5.59 -5.82
CA ALA A 424 13.85 5.34 -7.26
C ALA A 424 14.64 6.39 -8.06
N LEU A 425 14.46 7.68 -7.76
CA LEU A 425 15.21 8.76 -8.40
C LEU A 425 16.72 8.62 -8.22
N ALA A 426 17.16 8.32 -7.01
CA ALA A 426 18.58 8.12 -6.74
C ALA A 426 19.16 6.91 -7.50
N LEU A 427 18.39 5.83 -7.68
CA LEU A 427 18.78 4.70 -8.52
C LEU A 427 18.83 5.05 -10.00
N GLU A 428 17.87 5.81 -10.52
CA GLU A 428 17.88 6.29 -11.91
C GLU A 428 19.09 7.16 -12.21
N LEU A 429 19.47 8.07 -11.29
CA LEU A 429 20.66 8.91 -11.43
C LEU A 429 21.96 8.10 -11.45
N LEU A 430 21.96 6.89 -10.86
CA LEU A 430 23.06 5.93 -10.95
C LEU A 430 23.01 5.07 -12.22
N GLY A 431 22.12 5.38 -13.17
CA GLY A 431 21.93 4.61 -14.40
C GLY A 431 21.31 3.23 -14.18
N LYS A 432 20.60 3.03 -13.06
CA LYS A 432 19.99 1.74 -12.70
C LYS A 432 18.50 1.75 -13.08
N PRO A 433 18.05 0.89 -14.00
CA PRO A 433 16.64 0.75 -14.33
C PRO A 433 15.83 0.43 -13.08
N VAL A 434 14.82 1.23 -12.81
CA VAL A 434 14.01 1.11 -11.61
C VAL A 434 12.56 1.44 -11.92
N GLY A 435 11.64 0.80 -11.20
CA GLY A 435 10.21 1.11 -11.24
C GLY A 435 9.58 1.03 -9.86
N LEU A 436 8.44 1.68 -9.71
CA LEU A 436 7.65 1.63 -8.47
C LEU A 436 6.37 0.85 -8.74
N ARG A 437 6.22 -0.28 -8.05
CA ARG A 437 5.01 -1.10 -8.12
C ARG A 437 3.99 -0.60 -7.11
N GLY A 438 2.78 -0.35 -7.59
CA GLY A 438 1.65 0.08 -6.76
C GLY A 438 1.72 1.54 -6.34
N GLN A 439 2.52 2.38 -7.00
CA GLN A 439 2.73 3.79 -6.61
C GLN A 439 1.44 4.60 -6.63
N HIS A 440 0.69 4.54 -7.73
CA HIS A 440 -0.47 5.37 -7.95
C HIS A 440 -1.60 4.97 -6.99
N HIS A 441 -1.96 3.69 -6.92
CA HIS A 441 -2.99 3.25 -6.00
C HIS A 441 -2.60 3.51 -4.54
N ARG A 442 -1.33 3.28 -4.19
CA ARG A 442 -0.82 3.54 -2.85
C ARG A 442 -0.84 5.03 -2.48
N SER A 443 -0.64 5.92 -3.43
CA SER A 443 -0.75 7.37 -3.21
C SER A 443 -2.18 7.77 -2.83
N LEU A 444 -3.20 7.07 -3.37
CA LEU A 444 -4.59 7.28 -2.96
C LEU A 444 -4.86 6.81 -1.53
N TYR A 445 -4.07 5.87 -1.00
CA TYR A 445 -4.32 5.22 0.28
C TYR A 445 -3.08 5.18 1.19
N HIS A 446 -2.42 6.31 1.55
CA HIS A 446 -1.26 6.35 2.45
C HIS A 446 -1.46 5.64 3.80
N LEU A 447 -2.68 5.55 4.32
CA LEU A 447 -3.01 4.79 5.53
C LEU A 447 -2.86 3.24 5.36
N LEU A 448 -2.87 2.73 4.13
CA LEU A 448 -2.75 1.29 3.82
C LEU A 448 -1.32 0.75 3.63
N GLY A 449 -0.30 1.26 4.33
CA GLY A 449 1.10 1.09 3.88
C GLY A 449 1.73 -0.27 4.01
N TRP A 450 1.34 -0.96 5.05
CA TRP A 450 1.51 -2.39 5.25
C TRP A 450 0.74 -3.30 4.29
N TRP A 451 -0.35 -2.84 3.65
CA TRP A 451 -1.25 -3.65 2.82
C TRP A 451 -0.93 -3.52 1.35
N ILE A 452 -0.61 -2.29 0.93
CA ILE A 452 -0.16 -1.92 -0.40
C ILE A 452 1.25 -1.35 -0.29
N PRO A 453 2.26 -2.13 0.16
CA PRO A 453 3.61 -1.62 0.24
C PRO A 453 4.09 -1.25 -1.17
N THR A 454 4.60 -0.04 -1.33
CA THR A 454 5.33 0.33 -2.54
C THR A 454 6.55 -0.59 -2.63
N GLN A 455 6.69 -1.27 -3.77
CA GLN A 455 7.86 -2.11 -4.03
C GLN A 455 8.70 -1.44 -5.11
N ILE A 456 10.01 -1.47 -4.93
CA ILE A 456 10.92 -1.03 -5.97
C ILE A 456 11.30 -2.23 -6.81
N LEU A 457 11.12 -2.11 -8.12
CA LEU A 457 11.56 -3.09 -9.10
C LEU A 457 12.95 -2.69 -9.56
N VAL A 458 13.95 -3.55 -9.37
CA VAL A 458 15.33 -3.37 -9.88
C VAL A 458 15.82 -4.66 -10.54
N ARG A 459 16.90 -4.56 -11.32
CA ARG A 459 17.58 -5.74 -11.85
C ARG A 459 18.18 -6.59 -10.71
N PRO A 460 18.33 -7.91 -10.87
CA PRO A 460 18.92 -8.78 -9.86
C PRO A 460 20.32 -8.33 -9.41
N ALA A 461 21.14 -7.84 -10.36
CA ALA A 461 22.49 -7.34 -10.09
C ALA A 461 22.52 -6.04 -9.26
N ASP A 462 21.42 -5.28 -9.24
CA ASP A 462 21.32 -3.98 -8.58
C ASP A 462 20.69 -4.08 -7.18
N VAL A 463 20.31 -5.29 -6.73
CA VAL A 463 19.56 -5.51 -5.50
C VAL A 463 20.33 -5.03 -4.26
N ASP A 464 21.62 -5.33 -4.16
CA ASP A 464 22.41 -4.97 -2.99
C ASP A 464 22.63 -3.47 -2.89
N SER A 465 22.97 -2.81 -4.01
CA SER A 465 23.08 -1.34 -4.03
C SER A 465 21.76 -0.67 -3.66
N ALA A 466 20.62 -1.18 -4.18
CA ALA A 466 19.31 -0.64 -3.86
C ALA A 466 18.96 -0.82 -2.37
N LYS A 467 19.35 -1.95 -1.76
CA LYS A 467 19.16 -2.20 -0.32
C LYS A 467 20.06 -1.31 0.54
N GLN A 468 21.31 -1.10 0.14
CA GLN A 468 22.25 -0.24 0.85
C GLN A 468 21.79 1.22 0.83
N LEU A 469 21.40 1.72 -0.34
CA LEU A 469 20.85 3.07 -0.48
C LEU A 469 19.55 3.23 0.31
N ARG A 470 18.67 2.22 0.29
CA ARG A 470 17.47 2.18 1.14
C ARG A 470 17.82 2.27 2.64
N ALA A 471 18.83 1.54 3.10
CA ALA A 471 19.24 1.55 4.50
C ALA A 471 19.73 2.95 4.91
N GLN A 472 20.54 3.60 4.07
CA GLN A 472 21.01 4.97 4.30
C GLN A 472 19.84 5.96 4.43
N LEU A 473 18.80 5.82 3.60
CA LEU A 473 17.59 6.66 3.68
C LEU A 473 16.74 6.41 4.93
N LEU A 474 16.76 5.18 5.46
CA LEU A 474 16.06 4.82 6.69
C LEU A 474 16.82 5.31 7.93
N GLU A 475 18.15 5.16 7.95
CA GLU A 475 19.01 5.63 9.05
C GLU A 475 18.97 7.15 9.22
N SER A 476 18.89 7.90 8.12
CA SER A 476 18.76 9.36 8.21
C SER A 476 17.40 9.79 8.76
N SER A 477 16.36 8.96 8.55
CA SER A 477 15.01 9.21 9.08
C SER A 477 14.94 9.00 10.59
N SER A 478 15.67 8.01 11.14
CA SER A 478 15.63 7.72 12.58
C SER A 478 16.37 8.75 13.45
N ARG A 479 17.20 9.61 12.86
CA ARG A 479 17.88 10.71 13.58
C ARG A 479 17.04 11.98 13.69
N ALA A 480 15.89 12.00 13.04
CA ALA A 480 15.05 13.19 12.89
C ALA A 480 13.83 13.23 13.82
N ASP A 481 13.40 12.04 14.27
CA ASP A 481 12.37 11.84 15.30
C ASP A 481 13.06 11.82 16.67
#